data_AF-A0A0F9CV79-F1
#
_entry.id   AF-A0A0F9CV79-F1
#
_cell.length_a   1.000
_cell.length_b   1.000
_cell.length_c   1.000
_cell.angle_alpha   90.00
_cell.angle_beta   90.00
_cell.angle_gamma   90.00
#
_symmetry.space_group_name_H-M   'P 1'
#
loop_
_entity.id
_entity.type
_entity.pdbx_description
1 polymer ?
#
loop_
_entity_poly.entity_id
_entity_poly.type
_entity_poly.pdbx_seq_one_letter_code
_entity_poly.pdbx_strand_id
1 'polypeptide(L)' 'MKKDNVSKDDDVYINHEGIEHKTAKACLYKIKGKKVWLPLSKISDDGKILIIPNWLAKKNNLRGDW' A
#
# COMPACT_ATOMS: atom_id res chain seq x y z
N MET A 1 2.12 29.99 1.02
CA MET A 1 1.26 28.79 0.90
C MET A 1 2.05 27.70 0.20
N LYS A 2 2.52 26.68 0.94
CA LYS A 2 3.16 25.51 0.31
C LYS A 2 2.06 24.67 -0.32
N LYS A 3 2.02 24.63 -1.65
CA LYS A 3 1.21 23.67 -2.39
C LYS A 3 1.93 22.34 -2.27
N ASP A 4 1.46 21.47 -1.38
CA ASP A 4 1.84 20.07 -1.41
C ASP A 4 1.23 19.48 -2.68
N ASN A 5 2.00 19.55 -3.77
CA ASN A 5 1.75 18.82 -5.01
C ASN A 5 1.96 17.34 -4.66
N VAL A 6 0.92 16.71 -4.09
CA VAL A 6 0.82 15.26 -4.00
C VAL A 6 0.66 14.80 -5.44
N SER A 7 1.79 14.55 -6.11
CA SER A 7 1.84 13.90 -7.41
C SER A 7 1.07 12.59 -7.27
N LYS A 8 -0.14 12.55 -7.81
CA LYS A 8 -0.97 11.33 -7.88
C LYS A 8 -0.40 10.32 -8.90
N ASP A 9 0.67 10.67 -9.60
CA ASP A 9 1.29 9.87 -10.66
C ASP A 9 2.24 8.76 -10.16
N ASP A 10 2.47 8.65 -8.85
CA ASP A 10 3.42 7.67 -8.30
C ASP A 10 2.76 6.55 -7.48
N ASP A 11 1.43 6.48 -7.40
CA ASP A 11 0.77 5.41 -6.65
C ASP A 11 1.03 4.04 -7.27
N VAL A 12 1.29 3.05 -6.41
CA VAL A 12 1.57 1.67 -6.79
C VAL A 12 0.34 0.82 -6.53
N TYR A 13 -0.13 0.15 -7.58
CA TYR A 13 -1.29 -0.73 -7.57
C TYR A 13 -0.85 -2.17 -7.41
N ILE A 14 -1.23 -2.82 -6.30
CA ILE A 14 -0.75 -4.15 -5.95
C ILE A 14 -1.93 -5.05 -5.61
N ASN A 15 -1.99 -6.21 -6.27
CA ASN A 15 -2.87 -7.29 -5.86
C ASN A 15 -2.38 -7.89 -4.53
N HIS A 16 -3.32 -8.11 -3.61
CA HIS A 16 -3.07 -8.87 -2.38
C HIS A 16 -3.86 -10.18 -2.40
N GLU A 17 -3.31 -11.20 -1.75
CA GLU A 17 -3.94 -12.51 -1.58
C GLU A 17 -4.98 -12.51 -0.45
N GLY A 18 -4.96 -11.49 0.40
CA GLY A 18 -5.90 -11.35 1.51
C GLY A 18 -5.35 -10.52 2.67
N ILE A 19 -6.19 -10.37 3.69
CA ILE A 19 -5.87 -9.73 4.95
C ILE A 19 -5.74 -10.84 5.99
N GLU A 20 -4.57 -10.96 6.63
CA GLU A 20 -4.38 -11.92 7.72
C GLU A 20 -4.74 -11.34 9.10
N HIS A 21 -4.52 -10.04 9.29
CA HIS A 21 -4.86 -9.37 10.54
C HIS A 21 -5.23 -7.91 10.31
N LYS A 22 -6.16 -7.38 11.10
CA LYS A 22 -6.62 -6.00 10.99
C LYS A 22 -6.70 -5.35 12.37
N THR A 23 -6.19 -4.13 12.46
CA THR A 23 -6.30 -3.27 13.64
C THR A 23 -7.05 -2.00 13.28
N ALA A 24 -7.32 -1.14 14.26
CA ALA A 24 -7.95 0.15 14.02
C ALA A 24 -7.13 1.10 13.12
N LYS A 25 -5.80 0.92 13.04
CA LYS A 25 -4.90 1.86 12.34
C LYS A 25 -4.11 1.24 11.18
N ALA A 26 -4.00 -0.08 11.13
CA ALA A 26 -3.19 -0.79 10.15
C ALA A 26 -3.76 -2.17 9.84
N CYS A 27 -3.36 -2.72 8.71
CA CYS A 27 -3.80 -4.02 8.23
C CYS A 27 -2.60 -4.82 7.71
N LEU A 28 -2.57 -6.12 8.02
CA LEU A 28 -1.54 -7.07 7.59
C LEU A 28 -2.02 -7.76 6.33
N TYR A 29 -1.45 -7.34 5.20
CA TYR A 29 -1.77 -7.93 3.90
C TYR A 29 -0.79 -9.03 3.56
N LYS A 30 -1.29 -10.06 2.89
CA LYS A 30 -0.46 -11.05 2.23
C LYS A 30 -0.30 -10.63 0.76
N ILE A 31 0.91 -10.29 0.37
CA ILE A 31 1.26 -9.79 -0.96
C ILE A 31 2.40 -10.65 -1.50
N LYS A 32 2.15 -11.44 -2.56
CA LYS A 32 3.16 -12.31 -3.21
C LYS A 32 3.88 -13.20 -2.20
N GLY A 33 3.14 -13.84 -1.31
CA GLY A 33 3.66 -14.70 -0.23
C GLY A 33 4.31 -13.97 0.94
N LYS A 34 4.46 -12.64 0.90
CA LYS A 34 5.01 -11.83 2.00
C LYS A 34 3.90 -11.19 2.82
N LYS A 35 4.11 -11.11 4.14
CA LYS A 35 3.20 -10.42 5.06
C LYS A 35 3.69 -9.00 5.28
N VAL A 36 2.86 -8.00 4.98
CA VAL A 36 3.22 -6.59 5.06
C VAL A 36 2.18 -5.80 5.84
N TRP A 37 2.64 -5.10 6.87
CA TRP A 37 1.80 -4.18 7.65
C TRP A 37 1.70 -2.83 6.93
N LEU A 38 0.48 -2.45 6.57
CA LEU A 38 0.20 -1.18 5.91
C LEU A 38 -0.76 -0.33 6.76
N PRO A 39 -0.44 0.97 6.99
CA PRO A 39 -1.32 1.88 7.71
C PRO A 39 -2.53 2.26 6.87
N LEU A 40 -3.74 2.02 7.40
CA LEU A 40 -5.01 2.25 6.70
C LEU A 40 -5.22 3.72 6.31
N SER A 41 -4.62 4.66 7.04
CA SER A 41 -4.71 6.09 6.75
C SER A 41 -3.89 6.55 5.55
N LYS A 42 -3.09 5.66 4.95
CA LYS A 42 -2.16 5.99 3.86
C LYS A 42 -2.38 5.17 2.60
N ILE A 43 -3.29 4.19 2.63
CA ILE A 43 -3.56 3.30 1.50
C ILE A 43 -5.06 3.32 1.18
N SER A 44 -5.39 2.91 -0.03
CA SER A 44 -6.76 2.57 -0.41
C SER A 44 -6.84 1.09 -0.74
N ASP A 45 -7.93 0.44 -0.38
CA ASP A 45 -8.17 -0.99 -0.62
C ASP A 45 -9.54 -1.15 -1.30
N ASP A 46 -9.54 -1.66 -2.52
CA ASP A 46 -10.74 -1.98 -3.31
C ASP A 46 -11.11 -3.48 -3.21
N GLY A 47 -10.60 -4.18 -2.21
CA GLY A 47 -10.85 -5.60 -1.91
C GLY A 47 -10.06 -6.59 -2.75
N LYS A 48 -9.51 -6.16 -3.89
CA LYS A 48 -8.57 -6.94 -4.72
C LYS A 48 -7.25 -6.22 -4.95
N ILE A 49 -7.31 -4.89 -5.07
CA ILE A 49 -6.17 -4.03 -5.40
C ILE A 49 -5.94 -3.06 -4.24
N LEU A 50 -4.70 -3.02 -3.78
CA LEU A 50 -4.20 -1.98 -2.87
C LEU A 50 -3.57 -0.87 -3.69
N ILE A 51 -4.01 0.35 -3.41
CA ILE A 51 -3.41 1.58 -3.90
C ILE A 51 -2.51 2.10 -2.79
N ILE A 52 -1.20 2.05 -3.03
CA ILE A 52 -0.17 2.36 -2.05
C ILE A 52 0.71 3.49 -2.58
N PRO A 53 0.90 4.59 -1.85
CA PRO A 53 1.83 5.63 -2.23
C PRO A 53 3.24 5.09 -2.47
N ASN A 54 3.92 5.56 -3.52
CA ASN A 54 5.25 5.08 -3.93
C ASN A 54 6.27 4.99 -2.80
N TRP A 55 6.33 6.02 -1.97
CA TRP A 55 7.28 6.10 -0.87
C TRP A 55 7.06 4.96 0.14
N LEU A 56 5.81 4.57 0.36
CA LEU A 56 5.44 3.48 1.25
C LEU A 56 5.68 2.12 0.59
N ALA A 57 5.39 2.00 -0.71
CA ALA A 57 5.71 0.82 -1.49
C ALA A 57 7.22 0.55 -1.53
N LYS A 58 8.04 1.58 -1.79
CA LYS A 58 9.51 1.51 -1.76
C LYS A 58 10.04 1.13 -0.38
N LYS A 59 9.50 1.73 0.70
CA LYS A 59 9.87 1.41 2.07
C LYS A 59 9.63 -0.06 2.43
N ASN A 60 8.58 -0.67 1.88
CA ASN A 60 8.22 -2.07 2.13
C ASN A 60 8.75 -3.03 1.04
N ASN A 61 9.61 -2.56 0.14
CA ASN A 61 10.13 -3.32 -1.00
C ASN A 61 9.03 -4.00 -1.84
N LEU A 62 7.92 -3.28 -2.02
CA LEU A 62 6.78 -3.70 -2.85
C LEU A 62 6.92 -3.27 -4.31
N ARG A 63 7.92 -2.41 -4.60
CA ARG A 63 8.33 -2.00 -5.94
C ARG A 63 9.29 -3.07 -6.48
N GLY A 64 8.77 -4.00 -7.27
CA GLY A 64 9.61 -4.81 -8.16
C GLY A 64 9.64 -4.15 -9.54
N ASP A 65 10.69 -4.37 -10.32
CA ASP A 65 10.60 -4.21 -11.77
C ASP A 65 9.52 -5.19 -12.26
N TRP A 66 8.39 -4.65 -12.73
CA TRP A 66 7.26 -5.39 -13.30
C TRP A 66 7.00 -4.87 -14.70
#